data_AF-A0A5N7MTB9-F1
#
_entry.id   AF-A0A5N7MTB9-F1
#
_cell.length_a   1.000
_cell.length_b   1.000
_cell.length_c   1.000
_cell.angle_alpha   90.00
_cell.angle_beta   90.00
_cell.angle_gamma   90.00
#
_symmetry.space_group_name_H-M   'P 1'
#
loop_
_entity.id
_entity.type
_entity.pdbx_description
1 polymer ?
#
loop_
_entity_poly.entity_id
_entity_poly.type
_entity_poly.pdbx_seq_one_letter_code
_entity_poly.pdbx_strand_id
1 'polypeptide(L)'
;MSNPFEISFFALDPQGTAHSIKTRIPQEIVMMEAFKKVWPATGYHVRSQGDVEEFSRVDTSLPEPEKRRQQLSETFHRQINNIVEHASPKGFFSAIGYTLDVKRRCHNAYRRWARAAFTPDNGIRLISTVPYRVSFGSQS
;
A
#
# COMPACT_ATOMS: atom_id res chain seq x y z
N MET A 1 -24.03 -7.43 -12.21
CA MET A 1 -24.20 -7.44 -10.75
C MET A 1 -22.84 -7.13 -10.14
N SER A 2 -22.72 -6.03 -9.38
CA SER A 2 -21.48 -5.71 -8.66
C SER A 2 -21.32 -6.66 -7.48
N ASN A 3 -20.13 -7.23 -7.32
CA ASN A 3 -19.81 -8.03 -6.14
C ASN A 3 -19.66 -7.05 -4.95
N PRO A 4 -20.51 -7.13 -3.91
CA PRO A 4 -20.43 -6.20 -2.77
C PRO A 4 -19.12 -6.32 -1.97
N PHE A 5 -18.32 -7.35 -2.25
CA PHE A 5 -17.01 -7.58 -1.64
C PHE A 5 -15.85 -7.17 -2.55
N GLU A 6 -16.13 -6.57 -3.71
CA GLU A 6 -15.07 -6.06 -4.57
C GLU A 6 -14.55 -4.73 -4.03
N ILE A 7 -13.34 -4.75 -3.47
CA ILE A 7 -12.65 -3.56 -2.95
C ILE A 7 -11.31 -3.44 -3.66
N SER A 8 -11.03 -2.23 -4.16
CA SER A 8 -9.72 -1.91 -4.71
C SER A 8 -8.79 -1.35 -3.63
N PHE A 9 -7.52 -1.76 -3.68
CA PHE A 9 -6.44 -1.17 -2.90
C PHE A 9 -5.40 -0.59 -3.84
N PHE A 10 -4.78 0.50 -3.41
CA PHE A 10 -3.71 1.16 -4.12
C PHE A 10 -2.48 1.18 -3.22
N ALA A 11 -1.36 0.64 -3.70
CA ALA A 11 -0.10 0.59 -2.97
C ALA A 11 0.97 1.37 -3.72
N LEU A 12 1.48 2.44 -3.12
CA LEU A 12 2.61 3.20 -3.63
C LEU A 12 3.91 2.61 -3.11
N ASP A 13 4.77 2.17 -4.02
CA ASP A 13 6.09 1.67 -3.67
C ASP A 13 7.05 2.81 -3.26
N PRO A 14 8.21 2.50 -2.65
CA PRO A 14 9.20 3.52 -2.30
C PRO A 14 9.79 4.30 -3.48
N GLN A 15 9.73 3.75 -4.70
CA GLN A 15 10.28 4.32 -5.93
C GLN A 15 9.28 5.23 -6.68
N GLY A 16 8.02 5.25 -6.26
CA GLY A 16 6.96 6.06 -6.86
C GLY A 16 6.03 5.32 -7.84
N THR A 17 6.15 3.99 -7.96
CA THR A 17 5.20 3.19 -8.77
C THR A 17 3.95 2.90 -7.96
N ALA A 18 2.78 3.22 -8.53
CA ALA A 18 1.51 2.84 -7.94
C ALA A 18 1.09 1.43 -8.42
N HIS A 19 0.59 0.62 -7.49
CA HIS A 19 0.03 -0.69 -7.78
C HIS A 19 -1.46 -0.67 -7.46
N SER A 20 -2.30 -1.04 -8.43
CA SER A 20 -3.75 -1.20 -8.24
C SER A 20 -4.07 -2.68 -8.03
N ILE A 21 -4.80 -3.01 -6.98
CA ILE A 21 -5.02 -4.39 -6.54
C ILE A 21 -6.51 -4.58 -6.31
N LYS A 22 -7.13 -5.49 -7.06
CA LYS A 22 -8.55 -5.83 -6.88
C LYS A 22 -8.67 -7.02 -5.93
N THR A 23 -9.51 -6.88 -4.91
CA THR A 23 -9.87 -7.96 -3.99
C THR A 23 -11.31 -8.35 -4.23
N ARG A 24 -11.64 -9.64 -4.14
CA ARG A 24 -13.01 -10.14 -4.42
C ARG A 24 -13.59 -10.99 -3.28
N ILE A 25 -12.75 -11.34 -2.30
CA ILE A 25 -13.13 -12.16 -1.16
C ILE A 25 -12.64 -11.55 0.17
N PRO A 26 -13.34 -11.79 1.30
CA PRO A 26 -12.99 -11.22 2.60
C PRO A 26 -11.54 -11.49 3.04
N GLN A 27 -11.01 -12.68 2.77
CA GLN A 27 -9.64 -13.04 3.17
C GLN A 27 -8.58 -12.18 2.47
N GLU A 28 -8.82 -11.77 1.23
CA GLU A 28 -7.92 -10.91 0.46
C GLU A 28 -7.87 -9.48 1.04
N ILE A 29 -9.02 -8.98 1.48
CA ILE A 29 -9.13 -7.68 2.17
C ILE A 29 -8.30 -7.71 3.45
N VAL A 30 -8.45 -8.77 4.26
CA VAL A 30 -7.67 -8.94 5.50
C VAL A 30 -6.16 -8.99 5.21
N MET A 31 -5.74 -9.63 4.11
CA MET A 31 -4.34 -9.67 3.71
C MET A 31 -3.79 -8.28 3.36
N MET A 32 -4.55 -7.48 2.61
CA MET A 32 -4.16 -6.11 2.25
C MET A 32 -4.12 -5.18 3.46
N GLU A 33 -5.11 -5.27 4.36
CA GLU A 33 -5.13 -4.51 5.61
C GLU A 33 -3.96 -4.88 6.53
N ALA A 34 -3.62 -6.16 6.62
CA ALA A 34 -2.43 -6.59 7.37
C ALA A 34 -1.14 -6.04 6.76
N PHE A 35 -1.06 -5.98 5.43
CA PHE A 35 0.09 -5.40 4.72
C PHE A 35 0.19 -3.87 4.92
N LYS A 36 -0.94 -3.16 4.87
CA LYS A 36 -1.04 -1.70 5.15
C LYS A 36 -0.46 -1.36 6.52
N LYS A 37 -0.73 -2.18 7.55
CA LYS A 37 -0.23 -1.95 8.93
C LYS A 37 1.29 -2.05 9.05
N VAL A 38 1.96 -2.84 8.22
CA VAL A 38 3.42 -3.04 8.27
C VAL A 38 4.19 -2.10 7.34
N TRP A 39 3.55 -1.03 6.86
CA TRP A 39 4.18 0.00 6.01
C TRP A 39 5.51 0.56 6.53
N PRO A 40 5.78 0.73 7.85
CA PRO A 40 7.08 1.24 8.30
C PRO A 40 8.24 0.31 7.92
N ALA A 41 7.97 -1.00 7.81
CA ALA A 41 8.95 -1.99 7.42
C ALA A 41 8.96 -2.25 5.91
N THR A 42 7.80 -2.25 5.24
CA THR A 42 7.72 -2.51 3.80
C THR A 42 8.07 -1.29 2.95
N GLY A 43 7.83 -0.09 3.47
CA GLY A 43 7.92 1.16 2.73
C GLY A 43 6.77 1.43 1.76
N TYR A 44 5.82 0.49 1.63
CA TYR A 44 4.65 0.64 0.76
C TYR A 44 3.55 1.43 1.48
N HIS A 45 3.08 2.51 0.87
CA HIS A 45 1.94 3.26 1.36
C HIS A 45 0.67 2.73 0.72
N VAL A 46 -0.27 2.20 1.51
CA VAL A 46 -1.48 1.55 1.00
C VAL A 46 -2.72 2.35 1.36
N ARG A 47 -3.59 2.55 0.37
CA ARG A 47 -4.89 3.24 0.46
C ARG A 47 -5.99 2.34 -0.09
N SER A 48 -7.14 2.35 0.59
CA SER A 48 -8.34 1.69 0.08
C SER A 48 -9.00 2.56 -1.00
N GLN A 49 -9.95 2.00 -1.77
CA GLN A 49 -10.74 2.77 -2.72
C GLN A 49 -11.48 3.93 -2.06
N GLY A 50 -12.07 3.72 -0.88
CA GLY A 50 -12.73 4.79 -0.13
C GLY A 50 -11.75 5.92 0.24
N ASP A 51 -10.52 5.57 0.64
CA ASP A 51 -9.47 6.55 0.94
C ASP A 51 -9.08 7.40 -0.29
N VAL A 52 -9.21 6.86 -1.52
CA VAL A 52 -8.88 7.59 -2.76
C VAL A 52 -10.04 8.48 -3.20
N GLU A 53 -11.27 7.98 -3.09
CA GLU A 53 -12.47 8.69 -3.47
C GLU A 53 -12.69 9.93 -2.57
N GLU A 54 -12.44 9.82 -1.26
CA GLU A 54 -12.58 10.91 -0.29
C GLU A 54 -11.66 12.11 -0.57
N PHE A 55 -10.46 11.87 -1.09
CA PHE A 55 -9.45 12.91 -1.29
C PHE A 55 -9.49 13.58 -2.66
N SER A 56 -10.38 13.15 -3.56
CA SER A 56 -10.24 13.48 -4.98
C SER A 56 -11.09 14.67 -5.44
N ARG A 57 -10.43 15.77 -5.82
CA ARG A 57 -11.04 16.84 -6.64
C ARG A 57 -10.53 16.69 -8.07
N VAL A 58 -11.07 15.70 -8.78
CA VAL A 58 -10.63 15.37 -10.14
C VAL A 58 -11.32 16.25 -11.16
N ASP A 59 -10.57 16.68 -12.17
CA ASP A 59 -11.18 17.24 -13.37
C ASP A 59 -11.95 16.15 -14.13
N THR A 60 -13.27 16.32 -14.24
CA THR A 60 -14.16 15.35 -14.90
C THR A 60 -14.01 15.34 -16.41
N SER A 61 -13.33 16.33 -17.01
CA SER A 61 -13.08 16.41 -18.45
C SER A 61 -11.93 15.53 -18.93
N LEU A 62 -11.08 15.05 -18.02
CA LEU A 62 -9.94 14.19 -18.36
C LEU A 62 -10.37 12.77 -18.77
N PRO A 63 -9.59 12.07 -19.62
CA PRO A 63 -9.75 10.64 -19.86
C PRO A 63 -9.58 9.82 -18.56
N GLU A 64 -10.28 8.68 -18.46
CA GLU A 64 -10.25 7.81 -17.26
C GLU A 64 -8.84 7.45 -16.74
N PRO A 65 -7.85 7.12 -17.60
CA PRO A 65 -6.49 6.83 -17.14
C PRO A 65 -5.77 8.04 -16.51
N GLU A 66 -6.10 9.25 -16.96
CA GLU A 66 -5.54 10.50 -16.43
C GLU A 66 -6.20 10.90 -15.13
N LYS A 67 -7.54 10.77 -15.06
CA LYS A 67 -8.31 10.92 -13.83
C LYS A 67 -7.75 10.03 -12.72
N ARG A 68 -7.55 8.74 -13.00
CA ARG A 68 -7.02 7.80 -12.00
C ARG A 68 -5.61 8.18 -11.54
N ARG A 69 -4.73 8.62 -12.45
CA ARG A 69 -3.39 9.09 -12.08
C ARG A 69 -3.45 10.35 -11.22
N GLN A 70 -4.33 11.29 -11.54
CA GLN A 70 -4.54 12.50 -10.74
C GLN A 70 -5.07 12.16 -9.35
N GLN A 71 -6.11 11.33 -9.25
CA GLN A 71 -6.68 10.86 -7.98
C GLN A 71 -5.62 10.26 -7.06
N LEU A 72 -4.81 9.34 -7.60
CA LEU A 72 -3.75 8.72 -6.83
C LEU A 72 -2.65 9.73 -6.46
N SER A 73 -2.34 10.66 -7.36
CA SER A 73 -1.33 11.69 -7.08
C SER A 73 -1.76 12.62 -5.94
N GLU A 74 -3.04 12.99 -5.91
CA GLU A 74 -3.65 13.75 -4.82
C GLU A 74 -3.66 12.95 -3.52
N THR A 75 -4.13 11.69 -3.56
CA THR A 75 -4.26 10.82 -2.37
C THR A 75 -2.91 10.51 -1.72
N PHE A 76 -1.86 10.33 -2.52
CA PHE A 76 -0.51 10.00 -2.03
C PHE A 76 0.40 11.23 -1.89
N HIS A 77 -0.06 12.42 -2.30
CA HIS A 77 0.74 13.65 -2.37
C HIS A 77 2.07 13.45 -3.11
N ARG A 78 2.03 12.69 -4.22
CA ARG A 78 3.21 12.36 -5.04
C ARG A 78 2.80 12.23 -6.50
N GLN A 79 3.67 12.61 -7.43
CA GLN A 79 3.41 12.42 -8.84
C GLN A 79 3.42 10.92 -9.20
N ILE A 80 2.31 10.43 -9.77
CA ILE A 80 2.17 9.03 -10.21
C ILE A 80 2.31 8.95 -11.73
N ASN A 81 3.46 8.44 -12.17
CA ASN A 81 3.74 8.27 -13.60
C ASN A 81 3.23 6.96 -14.17
N ASN A 82 3.25 5.89 -13.37
CA ASN A 82 2.87 4.55 -13.79
C ASN A 82 1.96 3.86 -12.77
N ILE A 83 0.99 3.11 -13.27
CA ILE A 83 0.07 2.30 -12.47
C ILE A 83 0.15 0.86 -12.98
N VAL A 84 0.59 -0.07 -12.12
CA VAL A 84 0.61 -1.50 -12.42
C VAL A 84 -0.61 -2.17 -11.83
N GLU A 85 -1.42 -2.83 -12.66
CA GLU A 85 -2.63 -3.51 -12.21
C GLU A 85 -2.36 -4.97 -11.83
N HIS A 86 -2.93 -5.39 -10.70
CA HIS A 86 -2.85 -6.74 -10.15
C HIS A 86 -4.26 -7.30 -9.95
N ALA A 87 -4.52 -8.47 -10.50
CA ALA A 87 -5.84 -9.11 -10.41
C ALA A 87 -6.18 -9.64 -9.01
N SER A 88 -5.19 -9.79 -8.11
CA SER A 88 -5.37 -10.26 -6.74
C SER A 88 -4.18 -9.85 -5.84
N PRO A 89 -4.34 -9.86 -4.51
CA PRO A 89 -3.22 -9.69 -3.58
C PRO A 89 -2.12 -10.72 -3.77
N LYS A 90 -2.45 -11.96 -4.16
CA LYS A 90 -1.44 -13.00 -4.42
C LYS A 90 -0.52 -12.59 -5.58
N GLY A 91 -1.10 -12.08 -6.68
CA GLY A 91 -0.34 -11.57 -7.82
C GLY A 91 0.57 -10.42 -7.42
N PHE A 92 0.02 -9.46 -6.68
CA PHE A 92 0.78 -8.32 -6.15
C PHE A 92 1.95 -8.74 -5.26
N PHE A 93 1.71 -9.57 -4.24
CA PHE A 93 2.76 -10.02 -3.32
C PHE A 93 3.84 -10.85 -4.02
N SER A 94 3.47 -11.64 -5.03
CA SER A 94 4.44 -12.34 -5.86
C SER A 94 5.30 -11.36 -6.66
N ALA A 95 4.67 -10.36 -7.30
CA ALA A 95 5.35 -9.39 -8.15
C ALA A 95 6.37 -8.53 -7.38
N ILE A 96 6.06 -8.16 -6.14
CA ILE A 96 6.98 -7.37 -5.31
C ILE A 96 7.99 -8.23 -4.54
N GLY A 97 7.91 -9.56 -4.60
CA GLY A 97 8.79 -10.45 -3.84
C GLY A 97 8.47 -10.54 -2.34
N TYR A 98 7.21 -10.34 -1.94
CA TYR A 98 6.75 -10.46 -0.55
C TYR A 98 6.55 -11.92 -0.12
N THR A 99 7.64 -12.69 -0.13
CA THR A 99 7.67 -14.11 0.25
C THR A 99 7.42 -14.31 1.75
N LEU A 100 7.23 -15.55 2.19
CA LEU A 100 7.05 -15.88 3.62
C LEU A 100 8.22 -15.41 4.49
N ASP A 101 9.46 -15.51 3.99
CA ASP A 101 10.65 -15.02 4.72
C ASP A 101 10.64 -13.48 4.81
N VAL A 102 10.41 -12.79 3.69
CA VAL A 102 10.32 -11.32 3.66
C VAL A 102 9.21 -10.83 4.57
N LYS A 103 8.03 -11.46 4.52
CA LYS A 103 6.91 -11.18 5.42
C LYS A 103 7.34 -11.31 6.88
N ARG A 104 8.00 -12.40 7.26
CA ARG A 104 8.50 -12.61 8.64
C ARG A 104 9.47 -11.49 9.05
N ARG A 105 10.40 -11.13 8.17
CA ARG A 105 11.35 -10.02 8.40
C ARG A 105 10.65 -8.68 8.57
N CYS A 106 9.64 -8.38 7.74
CA CYS A 106 8.85 -7.15 7.85
C CYS A 106 8.08 -7.09 9.17
N HIS A 107 7.46 -8.19 9.61
CA HIS A 107 6.79 -8.23 10.92
C HIS A 107 7.78 -8.02 12.08
N ASN A 108 8.99 -8.60 12.01
CA ASN A 108 10.02 -8.38 13.02
C ASN A 108 10.48 -6.93 13.06
N ALA A 109 10.74 -6.34 11.89
CA ALA A 109 11.16 -4.96 11.78
C ALA A 109 10.07 -3.97 12.24
N TYR A 110 8.81 -4.23 11.87
CA TYR A 110 7.65 -3.47 12.36
C TYR A 110 7.55 -3.51 13.89
N ARG A 111 7.76 -4.68 14.52
CA ARG A 111 7.78 -4.79 15.99
C ARG A 111 8.91 -3.96 16.62
N ARG A 112 10.10 -3.93 16.00
CA ARG A 112 11.20 -3.06 16.47
C ARG A 112 10.86 -1.58 16.32
N TRP A 113 10.28 -1.19 15.19
CA TRP A 113 9.81 0.19 14.98
C TRP A 113 8.74 0.57 16.00
N ALA A 114 7.73 -0.27 16.19
CA ALA A 114 6.65 -0.06 17.15
C ALA A 114 7.20 0.19 18.57
N ARG A 115 8.14 -0.63 19.05
CA ARG A 115 8.78 -0.43 20.36
C ARG A 115 9.53 0.90 20.50
N ALA A 116 10.09 1.41 19.40
CA ALA A 116 10.80 2.68 19.41
C ALA A 116 9.85 3.89 19.25
N ALA A 117 8.75 3.69 18.52
CA ALA A 117 7.79 4.74 18.19
C ALA A 117 6.74 4.94 19.30
N PHE A 118 6.26 3.87 19.95
CA PHE A 118 5.22 3.99 20.96
C PHE A 118 5.78 4.49 22.31
N THR A 119 5.11 5.50 22.85
CA THR A 119 5.33 6.01 24.21
C THR A 119 4.56 5.17 25.24
N PRO A 120 4.93 5.24 26.53
CA PRO A 120 4.18 4.59 27.61
C PRO A 120 2.70 4.98 27.67
N ASP A 121 2.35 6.20 27.24
CA ASP A 121 0.98 6.73 27.24
C ASP A 121 0.23 6.41 25.93
N ASN A 122 0.66 5.41 25.17
CA ASN A 122 0.13 5.02 23.85
C ASN A 122 0.23 6.09 22.74
N GLY A 123 0.92 7.22 22.97
CA GLY A 123 1.26 8.18 21.93
C GLY A 123 2.32 7.65 20.95
N ILE A 124 2.36 8.19 19.73
CA ILE A 124 3.35 7.83 18.70
C ILE A 124 4.39 8.95 18.59
N ARG A 125 5.66 8.62 18.82
CA ARG A 125 6.81 9.48 18.51
C ARG A 125 7.05 9.46 17.00
N LEU A 126 7.23 10.65 16.43
CA LEU A 126 7.66 10.80 15.04
C LEU A 126 9.13 10.40 14.91
N ILE A 127 9.36 9.14 14.53
CA ILE A 127 10.69 8.60 14.25
C ILE A 127 10.78 8.14 12.80
N SER A 128 11.98 8.22 12.23
CA SER A 128 12.23 7.72 10.88
C SER A 128 11.95 6.22 10.77
N THR A 129 11.27 5.81 9.69
CA THR A 129 11.01 4.40 9.38
C THR A 129 12.18 3.75 8.62
N VAL A 130 13.07 4.55 8.02
CA VAL A 130 14.16 4.08 7.15
C VAL A 130 15.03 2.99 7.80
N PRO A 131 15.47 3.10 9.07
CA PRO A 131 16.30 2.07 9.71
C PRO A 131 15.60 0.72 9.89
N TYR A 132 14.28 0.68 9.76
CA TYR A 132 13.46 -0.51 9.94
C TYR A 132 12.99 -1.10 8.61
N ARG A 133 13.33 -0.49 7.47
CA ARG A 133 12.90 -0.99 6.17
C ARG A 133 13.57 -2.33 5.85
N VAL A 134 12.80 -3.22 5.25
CA VAL A 134 13.27 -4.50 4.74
C VAL A 134 13.43 -4.38 3.24
N SER A 135 14.61 -4.72 2.73
CA SER A 135 14.81 -4.84 1.29
C SER A 135 14.04 -6.06 0.78
N PHE A 136 13.26 -5.83 -0.28
CA PHE A 136 12.71 -6.88 -1.10
C PHE A 136 13.82 -7.34 -2.04
N GLY A 137 13.91 -8.63 -2.32
CA GLY A 137 14.85 -9.11 -3.33
C GLY A 137 14.39 -8.59 -4.68
N SER A 138 15.22 -7.81 -5.37
CA SER A 138 15.02 -7.54 -6.78
C SER A 138 15.02 -8.88 -7.50
N GLN A 139 13.87 -9.30 -8.07
CA GLN A 139 13.91 -10.33 -9.10
C GLN A 139 14.49 -9.67 -10.35
N SER A 140 15.80 -9.80 -10.47
CA SER A 140 16.56 -9.60 -11.71
C SER A 140 16.23 -10.68 -12.73
#